data_AF-A0AAP3YI97-F1
#
_entry.id   AF-A0AAP3YI97-F1
#
_cell.length_a   1.000
_cell.length_b   1.000
_cell.length_c   1.000
_cell.angle_alpha   90.00
_cell.angle_beta   90.00
_cell.angle_gamma   90.00
#
_symmetry.space_group_name_H-M   'P 1'
#
loop_
_entity.id
_entity.type
_entity.pdbx_description
1 polymer ?
#
loop_
_entity_poly.entity_id
_entity_poly.type
_entity_poly.pdbx_seq_one_letter_code
_entity_poly.pdbx_strand_id
1 'polypeptide(L)'
;IVKPFIDRMNRNELFTAICSGMASIAGSMMIGYAGMGVPIDYLLAASLMAIPGGILFARILSPATEPSQVTFENLSFSETPPKSIIEAAANGAMTGLKIAAGVATVVMAFVAIIALINGIIGGIGGWFGFANTSLESIFGYVLAPLAWIMGVDWSDANLAGSLIGQKLAINEFVAYL
;
A
#
# COMPACT_ATOMS: atom_id res chain seq x y z
N ILE A 1 16.92 6.77 -3.98
CA ILE A 1 17.40 8.07 -3.47
C ILE A 1 17.96 8.02 -2.05
N VAL A 2 17.29 7.40 -1.08
CA VAL A 2 17.77 7.35 0.32
C VAL A 2 18.84 6.29 0.59
N LYS A 3 19.07 5.36 -0.34
CA LYS A 3 20.01 4.22 -0.25
C LYS A 3 21.40 4.58 0.33
N PRO A 4 22.06 5.69 -0.06
CA PRO A 4 23.38 6.05 0.48
C PRO A 4 23.37 6.44 1.96
N PHE A 5 22.20 6.74 2.52
CA PHE A 5 22.04 7.26 3.88
C PHE A 5 21.46 6.23 4.85
N ILE A 6 20.89 5.11 4.35
CA ILE A 6 20.19 4.11 5.18
C ILE A 6 21.06 3.63 6.35
N ASP A 7 22.35 3.37 6.09
CA ASP A 7 23.28 2.85 7.09
C ASP A 7 23.67 3.88 8.16
N ARG A 8 23.36 5.16 7.93
CA ARG A 8 23.68 6.28 8.84
C ARG A 8 22.44 6.89 9.50
N MET A 9 21.24 6.47 9.10
CA MET A 9 19.99 6.97 9.67
C MET A 9 19.81 6.41 11.08
N ASN A 10 19.39 7.27 12.01
CA ASN A 10 18.92 6.80 13.30
C ASN A 10 17.55 6.10 13.16
N ARG A 11 17.10 5.43 14.22
CA ARG A 11 15.87 4.63 14.18
C ARG A 11 14.64 5.46 13.82
N ASN A 12 14.54 6.69 14.30
CA ASN A 12 13.40 7.58 14.02
C ASN A 12 13.40 8.07 12.57
N GLU A 13 14.58 8.35 12.01
CA GLU A 13 14.75 8.73 10.60
C GLU A 13 14.39 7.59 9.67
N LEU A 14 14.90 6.38 9.95
CA LEU A 14 14.59 5.19 9.18
C LEU A 14 13.09 4.85 9.26
N PHE A 15 12.49 4.94 10.46
CA PHE A 15 11.06 4.75 10.63
C PHE A 15 10.24 5.78 9.84
N THR A 16 10.67 7.05 9.84
CA THR A 16 10.04 8.11 9.02
C THR A 16 10.12 7.78 7.53
N ALA A 17 11.27 7.33 7.05
CA ALA A 17 11.45 6.97 5.65
C ALA A 17 10.55 5.78 5.24
N ILE A 18 10.44 4.76 6.09
CA ILE A 18 9.57 3.59 5.86
C ILE A 18 8.10 4.01 5.86
N CYS A 19 7.64 4.74 6.89
CA CYS A 19 6.25 5.19 6.98
C CYS A 19 5.86 6.10 5.81
N SER A 20 6.72 7.05 5.42
CA SER A 20 6.47 7.90 4.25
C SER A 20 6.42 7.11 2.95
N GLY A 21 7.24 6.05 2.82
CA GLY A 21 7.20 5.16 1.66
C GLY A 21 5.92 4.33 1.60
N MET A 22 5.54 3.71 2.71
CA MET A 22 4.35 2.85 2.82
C MET A 22 3.03 3.63 2.76
N ALA A 23 3.02 4.91 3.11
CA ALA A 23 1.84 5.76 3.01
C ALA A 23 1.44 6.07 1.55
N SER A 24 2.40 6.00 0.62
CA SER A 24 2.21 6.37 -0.79
C SER A 24 2.13 5.14 -1.70
N ILE A 25 1.72 5.37 -2.94
CA ILE A 25 1.71 4.36 -4.01
C ILE A 25 2.73 4.73 -5.08
N ALA A 26 3.29 3.73 -5.75
CA ALA A 26 4.17 3.97 -6.89
C ALA A 26 3.38 4.53 -8.09
N GLY A 27 3.98 5.43 -8.85
CA GLY A 27 3.34 6.00 -10.05
C GLY A 27 2.98 4.95 -11.11
N SER A 28 3.74 3.84 -11.19
CA SER A 28 3.38 2.70 -12.05
C SER A 28 2.07 2.03 -11.64
N MET A 29 1.82 1.90 -10.33
CA MET A 29 0.58 1.33 -9.81
C MET A 29 -0.60 2.29 -9.95
N MET A 30 -0.36 3.59 -9.79
CA MET A 30 -1.37 4.63 -9.98
C MET A 30 -2.04 4.53 -11.35
N ILE A 31 -1.26 4.36 -12.42
CA ILE A 31 -1.80 4.16 -13.77
C ILE A 31 -2.59 2.85 -13.87
N GLY A 32 -2.14 1.79 -13.18
CA GLY A 32 -2.89 0.54 -13.06
C GLY A 32 -4.27 0.74 -12.45
N TYR A 33 -4.36 1.43 -11.31
CA TYR A 33 -5.63 1.71 -10.64
C TYR A 33 -6.53 2.66 -11.45
N ALA A 34 -5.95 3.66 -12.11
CA ALA A 34 -6.69 4.51 -13.03
C ALA A 34 -7.29 3.69 -14.19
N GLY A 35 -6.54 2.71 -14.71
CA GLY A 35 -7.03 1.76 -15.71
C GLY A 35 -8.17 0.86 -15.23
N MET A 36 -8.33 0.70 -13.92
CA MET A 36 -9.45 -0.03 -13.28
C MET A 36 -10.68 0.87 -13.03
N GLY A 37 -10.62 2.15 -13.42
CA GLY A 37 -11.72 3.11 -13.29
C GLY A 37 -11.65 3.99 -12.05
N VAL A 38 -10.58 3.91 -11.26
CA VAL A 38 -10.39 4.81 -10.10
C VAL A 38 -10.07 6.22 -10.60
N PRO A 39 -10.77 7.28 -10.12
CA PRO A 39 -10.51 8.64 -10.57
C PRO A 39 -9.05 9.06 -10.34
N ILE A 40 -8.35 9.39 -11.43
CA ILE A 40 -6.92 9.74 -11.37
C ILE A 40 -6.65 10.98 -10.52
N ASP A 41 -7.58 11.93 -10.49
CA ASP A 41 -7.49 13.15 -9.68
C ASP A 41 -7.40 12.82 -8.19
N TYR A 42 -8.15 11.81 -7.74
CA TYR A 42 -8.10 11.32 -6.36
C TYR A 42 -6.80 10.58 -6.05
N LEU A 43 -6.31 9.76 -6.98
CA LEU A 43 -5.03 9.07 -6.82
C LEU A 43 -3.87 10.07 -6.72
N LEU A 44 -3.86 11.09 -7.57
CA LEU A 44 -2.84 12.14 -7.56
C LEU A 44 -2.89 12.96 -6.26
N ALA A 45 -4.07 13.41 -5.85
CA ALA A 45 -4.25 14.13 -4.60
C ALA A 45 -3.79 13.29 -3.40
N ALA A 46 -4.21 12.02 -3.33
CA ALA A 46 -3.83 11.10 -2.26
C ALA A 46 -2.31 10.87 -2.22
N SER A 47 -1.65 10.67 -3.36
CA SER A 47 -0.19 10.49 -3.43
C SER A 47 0.59 11.72 -2.93
N LEU A 48 0.09 12.93 -3.20
CA LEU A 48 0.70 14.17 -2.69
C LEU A 48 0.48 14.32 -1.18
N MET A 49 -0.70 13.95 -0.68
CA MET A 49 -1.04 14.00 0.75
C MET A 49 -0.35 12.89 1.57
N ALA A 50 0.03 11.78 0.93
CA ALA A 50 0.63 10.62 1.58
C ALA A 50 1.98 10.92 2.23
N ILE A 51 2.84 11.74 1.60
CA ILE A 51 4.17 12.07 2.14
C ILE A 51 4.05 12.85 3.46
N PRO A 52 3.35 14.01 3.53
CA PRO A 52 3.19 14.73 4.79
C PRO A 52 2.42 13.91 5.83
N GLY A 53 1.40 13.14 5.42
CA GLY A 53 0.66 12.25 6.32
C GLY A 53 1.55 11.14 6.92
N GLY A 54 2.36 10.49 6.09
CA GLY A 54 3.29 9.45 6.52
C GLY A 54 4.35 9.98 7.50
N ILE A 55 4.88 11.19 7.25
CA ILE A 55 5.81 11.85 8.17
C ILE A 55 5.11 12.23 9.48
N LEU A 56 3.87 12.75 9.42
CA LEU A 56 3.08 13.13 10.58
C LEU A 56 2.89 11.92 11.51
N PHE A 57 2.33 10.82 11.01
CA PHE A 57 2.12 9.62 11.80
C PHE A 57 3.43 8.98 12.25
N ALA A 58 4.48 9.04 11.42
CA ALA A 58 5.80 8.57 11.83
C ALA A 58 6.34 9.30 13.05
N ARG A 59 6.17 10.63 13.12
CA ARG A 59 6.69 11.45 14.21
C ARG A 59 5.81 11.42 15.46
N ILE A 60 4.52 11.13 15.32
CA ILE A 60 3.63 10.83 16.46
C ILE A 60 4.03 9.51 17.11
N LEU A 61 4.27 8.46 16.30
CA LEU A 61 4.58 7.11 16.79
C LEU A 61 6.06 6.94 17.21
N SER A 62 6.97 7.65 16.54
CA SER A 62 8.41 7.59 16.78
C SER A 62 9.03 9.00 16.73
N PRO A 63 8.88 9.80 17.80
CA PRO A 63 9.41 11.16 17.87
C PRO A 63 10.93 11.20 17.71
N ALA A 64 11.46 12.23 17.05
CA ALA A 64 12.91 12.42 16.94
C ALA A 64 13.50 12.76 18.31
N THR A 65 14.23 11.81 18.90
CA THR A 65 14.90 11.98 20.20
C THR A 65 16.41 12.17 20.07
N GLU A 66 16.99 11.75 18.95
CA GLU A 66 18.43 11.80 18.68
C GLU A 66 18.75 12.76 17.53
N PRO A 67 19.89 13.46 17.58
CA PRO A 67 20.34 14.28 16.47
C PRO A 67 20.65 13.41 15.25
N SER A 68 20.44 13.98 14.06
CA SER A 68 20.80 13.30 12.81
C SER A 68 22.31 13.11 12.72
N GLN A 69 22.73 11.90 12.32
CA GLN A 69 24.12 11.58 11.99
C GLN A 69 24.35 11.62 10.46
N VAL A 70 23.31 11.96 9.69
CA VAL A 70 23.35 11.98 8.24
C VAL A 70 24.06 13.25 7.77
N THR A 71 25.25 13.07 7.19
CA THR A 71 25.98 14.12 6.48
C THR A 71 25.88 13.94 4.97
N PHE A 72 25.80 15.05 4.23
CA PHE A 72 25.68 15.07 2.77
C PHE A 72 27.03 14.99 2.04
N GLU A 73 28.13 14.78 2.76
CA GLU A 73 29.47 14.71 2.20
C GLU A 73 29.76 13.33 1.59
N ASN A 74 30.37 13.31 0.40
CA ASN A 74 30.78 12.11 -0.35
C ASN A 74 29.63 11.14 -0.69
N LEU A 75 28.54 11.67 -1.26
CA LEU A 75 27.49 10.85 -1.87
C LEU A 75 28.01 10.07 -3.07
N SER A 76 28.29 8.78 -2.88
CA SER A 76 28.54 7.86 -3.99
C SER A 76 27.24 7.15 -4.38
N PHE A 77 26.75 7.46 -5.57
CA PHE A 77 25.68 6.67 -6.18
C PHE A 77 26.32 5.45 -6.81
N SER A 78 26.12 4.27 -6.22
CA SER A 78 26.70 3.01 -6.69
C SER A 78 26.14 2.52 -8.02
N GLU A 79 25.09 3.16 -8.54
CA GLU A 79 24.41 2.74 -9.76
C GLU A 79 24.93 3.53 -10.95
N THR A 80 25.41 2.80 -11.97
CA THR A 80 25.78 3.37 -13.26
C THR A 80 24.53 3.93 -13.93
N PRO A 81 24.45 5.25 -14.17
CA PRO A 81 23.31 5.82 -14.85
C PRO A 81 23.24 5.30 -16.31
N PRO A 82 22.03 5.17 -16.88
CA PRO A 82 21.88 4.78 -18.28
C PRO A 82 22.56 5.81 -19.19
N LYS A 83 23.24 5.33 -20.25
CA LYS A 83 24.04 6.17 -21.14
C LYS A 83 23.21 6.88 -22.21
N SER A 84 21.97 6.45 -22.43
CA SER A 84 21.06 7.03 -23.41
C SER A 84 19.59 6.94 -22.97
N ILE A 85 18.74 7.76 -23.60
CA ILE A 85 17.27 7.70 -23.40
C ILE A 85 16.73 6.32 -23.77
N ILE A 86 17.27 5.70 -24.83
CA ILE A 86 16.86 4.37 -25.29
C ILE A 86 17.20 3.31 -24.24
N GLU A 87 18.42 3.36 -23.68
CA GLU A 87 18.83 2.45 -22.61
C GLU A 87 17.99 2.64 -21.34
N ALA A 88 17.70 3.89 -20.96
CA ALA A 88 16.83 4.20 -19.82
C ALA A 88 15.41 3.66 -20.03
N ALA A 89 14.84 3.82 -21.23
CA ALA A 89 13.53 3.30 -21.58
C ALA A 89 13.50 1.76 -21.56
N ALA A 90 14.52 1.10 -22.13
CA ALA A 90 14.62 -0.36 -22.15
C ALA A 90 14.76 -0.94 -20.72
N ASN A 91 15.62 -0.35 -19.88
CA ASN A 91 15.78 -0.76 -18.49
C ASN A 91 14.50 -0.51 -17.66
N GLY A 92 13.82 0.61 -17.90
CA GLY A 92 12.52 0.91 -17.31
C GLY A 92 11.46 -0.12 -17.68
N ALA A 93 11.35 -0.47 -18.97
CA ALA A 93 10.41 -1.48 -19.46
C ALA A 93 10.68 -2.87 -18.85
N MET A 94 11.94 -3.29 -18.77
CA MET A 94 12.31 -4.58 -18.16
C MET A 94 12.00 -4.63 -16.66
N THR A 95 12.27 -3.53 -15.95
CA THR A 95 11.89 -3.39 -14.53
C THR A 95 10.37 -3.42 -14.36
N GLY A 96 9.65 -2.69 -15.22
CA GLY A 96 8.18 -2.66 -15.23
C GLY A 96 7.58 -4.04 -15.47
N LEU A 97 8.11 -4.81 -16.42
CA LEU A 97 7.67 -6.19 -16.67
C LEU A 97 7.82 -7.08 -15.43
N LYS A 98 8.95 -6.99 -14.72
CA LYS A 98 9.16 -7.75 -13.48
C LYS A 98 8.15 -7.38 -12.40
N ILE A 99 7.88 -6.09 -12.24
CA ILE A 99 6.88 -5.60 -11.27
C ILE A 99 5.49 -6.12 -11.65
N ALA A 100 5.09 -5.97 -12.92
CA ALA A 100 3.78 -6.41 -13.41
C ALA A 100 3.56 -7.92 -13.22
N ALA A 101 4.55 -8.74 -13.60
CA ALA A 101 4.50 -10.19 -13.40
C ALA A 101 4.42 -10.57 -11.91
N GLY A 102 5.17 -9.87 -11.05
CA GLY A 102 5.11 -10.04 -9.60
C GLY A 102 3.72 -9.73 -9.04
N VAL A 103 3.15 -8.58 -9.39
CA VAL A 103 1.80 -8.19 -8.94
C VAL A 103 0.75 -9.19 -9.41
N ALA A 104 0.75 -9.56 -10.69
CA ALA A 104 -0.21 -10.52 -11.22
C ALA A 104 -0.17 -11.86 -10.47
N THR A 105 1.05 -12.34 -10.18
CA THR A 105 1.26 -13.58 -9.41
C THR A 105 0.72 -13.46 -7.99
N VAL A 106 1.06 -12.36 -7.31
CA VAL A 106 0.63 -12.10 -5.93
C VAL A 106 -0.89 -11.97 -5.83
N VAL A 107 -1.52 -11.21 -6.73
CA VAL A 107 -2.97 -11.03 -6.79
C VAL A 107 -3.67 -12.37 -7.02
N MET A 108 -3.20 -13.16 -7.98
CA MET A 108 -3.76 -14.49 -8.25
C MET A 108 -3.70 -15.39 -7.01
N ALA A 109 -2.56 -15.41 -6.31
CA ALA A 109 -2.38 -16.21 -5.10
C ALA A 109 -3.32 -15.75 -3.97
N PHE A 110 -3.43 -14.44 -3.74
CA PHE A 110 -4.30 -13.91 -2.70
C PHE A 110 -5.77 -14.13 -2.98
N VAL A 111 -6.23 -13.94 -4.22
CA VAL A 111 -7.63 -14.25 -4.61
C VAL A 111 -7.96 -15.71 -4.33
N ALA A 112 -7.05 -16.63 -4.65
CA ALA A 112 -7.23 -18.06 -4.36
C ALA A 112 -7.29 -18.34 -2.84
N ILE A 113 -6.42 -17.71 -2.05
CA ILE A 113 -6.41 -17.85 -0.58
C ILE A 113 -7.71 -17.31 0.02
N ILE A 114 -8.18 -16.15 -0.44
CA ILE A 114 -9.43 -15.54 0.03
C ILE A 114 -10.61 -16.45 -0.32
N ALA A 115 -10.66 -16.99 -1.54
CA ALA A 115 -11.71 -17.94 -1.93
C ALA A 115 -11.71 -19.19 -1.03
N LEU A 116 -10.53 -19.73 -0.69
CA LEU A 116 -10.40 -20.84 0.25
C LEU A 116 -10.90 -20.48 1.65
N ILE A 117 -10.48 -19.33 2.18
CA ILE A 117 -10.91 -18.83 3.50
C ILE A 117 -12.43 -18.62 3.52
N ASN A 118 -12.99 -18.02 2.47
CA ASN A 118 -14.43 -17.82 2.33
C ASN A 118 -15.19 -19.14 2.29
N GLY A 119 -14.64 -20.17 1.63
CA GLY A 119 -15.20 -21.53 1.67
C GLY A 119 -15.22 -22.13 3.08
N ILE A 120 -14.16 -21.93 3.87
CA ILE A 120 -14.08 -22.39 5.26
C ILE A 120 -15.06 -21.61 6.15
N ILE A 121 -15.08 -20.28 6.05
CA ILE A 121 -15.97 -19.40 6.82
C ILE A 121 -17.42 -19.73 6.51
N GLY A 122 -17.80 -19.84 5.24
CA GLY A 122 -19.16 -20.21 4.84
C GLY A 122 -19.54 -21.61 5.30
N GLY A 123 -18.62 -22.57 5.24
CA GLY A 123 -18.84 -23.94 5.72
C GLY A 123 -19.11 -24.02 7.23
N ILE A 124 -18.25 -23.39 8.04
CA ILE A 124 -18.41 -23.34 9.51
C ILE A 124 -19.60 -22.46 9.88
N GLY A 125 -19.72 -21.28 9.26
CA GLY A 125 -20.82 -20.34 9.48
C GLY A 125 -22.17 -20.97 9.15
N GLY A 126 -22.24 -21.84 8.14
CA GLY A 126 -23.43 -22.60 7.78
C GLY A 126 -23.98 -23.45 8.93
N TRP A 127 -23.12 -23.97 9.82
CA TRP A 127 -23.56 -24.73 11.01
C TRP A 127 -24.31 -23.86 12.03
N PHE A 128 -24.11 -22.54 11.99
CA PHE A 128 -24.70 -21.56 12.90
C PHE A 128 -25.72 -20.64 12.20
N GLY A 129 -26.12 -20.93 10.95
CA GLY A 129 -27.06 -20.11 10.17
C GLY A 129 -26.44 -18.94 9.39
N PHE A 130 -25.11 -18.87 9.32
CA PHE A 130 -24.32 -17.81 8.70
C PHE A 130 -23.59 -18.27 7.41
N ALA A 131 -24.24 -19.09 6.59
CA ALA A 131 -23.62 -19.74 5.42
C ALA A 131 -23.06 -18.77 4.35
N ASN A 132 -23.57 -17.54 4.30
CA ASN A 132 -23.16 -16.52 3.32
C ASN A 132 -22.09 -15.55 3.87
N THR A 133 -21.46 -15.87 5.01
CA THR A 133 -20.43 -15.00 5.59
C THR A 133 -19.13 -15.16 4.83
N SER A 134 -18.50 -14.03 4.53
CA SER A 134 -17.20 -13.97 3.88
C SER A 134 -16.20 -13.15 4.70
N LEU A 135 -14.91 -13.29 4.41
CA LEU A 135 -13.84 -12.53 5.05
C LEU A 135 -14.05 -11.01 4.87
N GLU A 136 -14.50 -10.61 3.69
CA GLU A 136 -14.87 -9.22 3.35
C GLU A 136 -15.97 -8.70 4.26
N SER A 137 -17.03 -9.49 4.47
CA SER A 137 -18.13 -9.10 5.35
C SER A 137 -17.67 -8.92 6.80
N ILE A 138 -16.76 -9.77 7.28
CA ILE A 138 -16.16 -9.66 8.61
C ILE A 138 -15.37 -8.36 8.72
N PHE A 139 -14.51 -8.06 7.75
CA PHE A 139 -13.79 -6.79 7.71
C PHE A 139 -14.74 -5.59 7.66
N GLY A 140 -15.81 -5.68 6.88
CA GLY A 140 -16.85 -4.66 6.80
C GLY A 140 -17.46 -4.34 8.15
N TYR A 141 -17.86 -5.34 8.92
CA TYR A 141 -18.39 -5.13 10.27
C TYR A 141 -17.34 -4.62 11.27
N VAL A 142 -16.13 -5.18 11.25
CA VAL A 142 -15.07 -4.84 12.21
C VAL A 142 -14.52 -3.42 11.97
N LEU A 143 -14.41 -3.00 10.71
CA LEU A 143 -13.81 -1.73 10.32
C LEU A 143 -14.85 -0.65 9.95
N ALA A 144 -16.15 -0.95 9.95
CA ALA A 144 -17.20 0.06 9.78
C ALA A 144 -17.08 1.26 10.75
N PRO A 145 -16.77 1.07 12.06
CA PRO A 145 -16.58 2.22 12.95
C PRO A 145 -15.42 3.12 12.51
N LEU A 146 -14.35 2.54 11.96
CA LEU A 146 -13.21 3.31 11.44
C LEU A 146 -13.60 4.07 10.16
N ALA A 147 -14.32 3.42 9.23
CA ALA A 147 -14.83 4.07 8.03
C ALA A 147 -15.76 5.26 8.36
N TRP A 148 -16.62 5.09 9.37
CA TRP A 148 -17.51 6.15 9.83
C TRP A 148 -16.75 7.33 10.44
N ILE A 149 -15.72 7.07 11.26
CA ILE A 149 -14.84 8.12 11.82
C ILE A 149 -14.12 8.90 10.71
N MET A 150 -13.81 8.26 9.59
CA MET A 150 -13.21 8.92 8.41
C MET A 150 -14.22 9.74 7.59
N GLY A 151 -15.50 9.75 7.98
CA GLY A 151 -16.55 10.58 7.38
C GLY A 151 -17.43 9.85 6.35
N VAL A 152 -17.36 8.52 6.26
CA VAL A 152 -18.29 7.74 5.42
C VAL A 152 -19.65 7.63 6.11
N ASP A 153 -20.74 7.78 5.37
CA ASP A 153 -22.08 7.58 5.90
C ASP A 153 -22.25 6.15 6.46
N TRP A 154 -23.01 6.01 7.55
CA TRP A 154 -23.13 4.72 8.24
C TRP A 154 -23.72 3.61 7.35
N SER A 155 -24.58 3.97 6.39
CA SER A 155 -25.12 3.05 5.38
C SER A 155 -24.04 2.41 4.52
N ASP A 156 -22.96 3.14 4.23
CA ASP A 156 -21.86 2.71 3.37
C ASP A 156 -20.61 2.32 4.15
N ALA A 157 -20.60 2.54 5.48
CA ALA A 157 -19.47 2.26 6.35
C ALA A 157 -19.06 0.78 6.34
N ASN A 158 -20.01 -0.15 6.17
CA ASN A 158 -19.69 -1.58 6.05
C ASN A 158 -18.93 -1.89 4.75
N LEU A 159 -19.39 -1.31 3.62
CA LEU A 159 -18.69 -1.44 2.34
C LEU A 159 -17.28 -0.84 2.41
N ALA A 160 -17.17 0.39 2.91
CA ALA A 160 -15.87 1.05 3.08
C ALA A 160 -14.95 0.28 4.04
N GLY A 161 -15.49 -0.24 5.15
CA GLY A 161 -14.76 -1.09 6.10
C GLY A 161 -14.19 -2.35 5.45
N SER A 162 -14.95 -2.98 4.55
CA SER A 162 -14.50 -4.15 3.80
C SER A 162 -13.29 -3.83 2.93
N LEU A 163 -13.34 -2.73 2.16
CA LEU A 163 -12.24 -2.30 1.30
C LEU A 163 -10.98 -1.95 2.11
N ILE A 164 -11.13 -1.26 3.25
CA ILE A 164 -10.02 -0.95 4.16
C ILE A 164 -9.40 -2.25 4.69
N GLY A 165 -10.22 -3.21 5.08
CA GLY A 165 -9.75 -4.50 5.60
C GLY A 165 -9.03 -5.32 4.54
N GLN A 166 -9.57 -5.38 3.32
CA GLN A 166 -8.90 -6.02 2.19
C GLN A 166 -7.53 -5.38 1.92
N LYS A 167 -7.46 -4.03 1.92
CA LYS A 167 -6.20 -3.32 1.74
C LYS A 167 -5.16 -3.67 2.81
N LEU A 168 -5.57 -3.75 4.07
CA LEU A 168 -4.68 -4.03 5.20
C LEU A 168 -4.23 -5.49 5.28
N ALA A 169 -5.15 -6.42 5.07
CA ALA A 169 -4.90 -7.85 5.23
C ALA A 169 -4.26 -8.50 4.00
N ILE A 170 -4.53 -7.95 2.81
CA ILE A 170 -4.14 -8.55 1.53
C ILE A 170 -3.20 -7.61 0.79
N ASN A 171 -3.76 -6.57 0.15
CA ASN A 171 -3.07 -5.48 -0.51
C ASN A 171 -4.10 -4.53 -1.14
N GLU A 172 -3.63 -3.35 -1.53
CA GLU A 172 -4.42 -2.32 -2.19
C GLU A 172 -4.92 -2.73 -3.58
N PHE A 173 -4.22 -3.61 -4.32
CA PHE A 173 -4.63 -4.00 -5.67
C PHE A 173 -5.91 -4.83 -5.64
N VAL A 174 -6.02 -5.76 -4.69
CA VAL A 174 -7.23 -6.56 -4.46
C VAL A 174 -8.38 -5.69 -3.96
N ALA A 175 -8.08 -4.67 -3.14
CA ALA A 175 -9.11 -3.75 -2.65
C ALA A 175 -9.64 -2.78 -3.73
N TYR A 176 -8.91 -2.57 -4.83
CA TYR A 176 -9.37 -1.73 -5.95
C TYR A 176 -10.07 -2.51 -7.07
N LEU A 177 -9.98 -3.85 -7.07
CA LEU A 177 -10.67 -4.75 -8.02
C LEU A 177 -12.16 -4.82 -7.74
#